data_AF-A0A953GX56-F1
#
_entry.id   AF-A0A953GX56-F1
#
_cell.length_a   1.000
_cell.length_b   1.000
_cell.length_c   1.000
_cell.angle_alpha   90.00
_cell.angle_beta   90.00
_cell.angle_gamma   90.00
#
_symmetry.space_group_name_H-M   'P 1'
#
loop_
_entity.id
_entity.type
_entity.pdbx_description
1 polymer ?
#
loop_
_entity_poly.entity_id
_entity_poly.type
_entity_poly.pdbx_seq_one_letter_code
_entity_poly.pdbx_strand_id
1 'polypeptide(L)'
;MRTIAIVLWITLASITTGQGQPMAAFYPFNGNANDASGNGHHGTVHGGAVLVADRFGNPLSAYNFDGVNDYISIPHSKALAFRWSYSISLWFKSCITTRSVGRTLISSGIATASYKEFGYTIELRDPTDVTPGYRIAFAPHVSAGANDATSSGNDFADGRWHHVVMVYDWAPGNPAEQKYRCYVDGVRNHKDSMVNSFDSLTTTNGIWIGQGISRLGSYFTGAIDDIRLYDTALNESQVQNLYHEGGGPITPAANVVSLSLKASDTVICQGRSVQLSALGNATQISWSPTTGLSSITPTTAIASPLTTTTYKVRALRIAGDLPCQDTAQKIDSIRITVRQPPKVELGFTRYVCLGDSITIGANASDGAPPYRYQWNPHPLISSRNQLLQT
;
A
#
# COMPACT_ATOMS: atom_id res chain seq x y z
N MET A 1 -55.58 -25.76 57.43
CA MET A 1 -55.10 -24.86 56.36
C MET A 1 -53.74 -24.33 56.76
N ARG A 2 -52.67 -24.73 56.05
CA ARG A 2 -51.32 -24.18 56.25
C ARG A 2 -50.99 -23.29 55.05
N THR A 3 -50.84 -22.00 55.30
CA THR A 3 -50.50 -20.99 54.30
C THR A 3 -48.99 -20.99 54.12
N ILE A 4 -48.50 -21.29 52.92
CA ILE A 4 -47.08 -21.21 52.56
C ILE A 4 -46.84 -19.80 52.02
N ALA A 5 -45.98 -19.02 52.69
CA ALA A 5 -45.50 -17.74 52.19
C ALA A 5 -44.23 -17.97 51.35
N ILE A 6 -44.31 -17.69 50.05
CA ILE A 6 -43.17 -17.71 49.14
C ILE A 6 -42.55 -16.32 49.16
N VAL A 7 -41.35 -16.20 49.73
CA VAL A 7 -40.55 -14.97 49.68
C VAL A 7 -39.76 -14.96 48.38
N LEU A 8 -40.17 -14.10 47.45
CA LEU A 8 -39.52 -13.92 46.16
C LEU A 8 -38.38 -12.90 46.31
N TRP A 9 -37.13 -13.33 46.20
CA TRP A 9 -35.98 -12.44 46.14
C TRP A 9 -35.83 -11.92 44.70
N ILE A 10 -36.24 -10.67 44.46
CA ILE A 10 -35.93 -9.97 43.21
C ILE A 10 -34.55 -9.34 43.38
N THR A 11 -33.54 -9.91 42.72
CA THR A 11 -32.26 -9.24 42.55
C THR A 11 -32.44 -8.11 41.55
N LEU A 12 -32.26 -6.86 41.99
CA LEU A 12 -32.09 -5.75 41.05
C LEU A 12 -30.79 -5.98 40.27
N ALA A 13 -30.89 -6.32 39.00
CA ALA A 13 -29.78 -6.17 38.07
C ALA A 13 -29.59 -4.67 37.82
N SER A 14 -28.51 -4.11 38.36
CA SER A 14 -28.08 -2.76 38.01
C SER A 14 -27.75 -2.73 36.52
N ILE A 15 -28.58 -2.05 35.72
CA ILE A 15 -28.24 -1.70 34.34
C ILE A 15 -27.15 -0.63 34.44
N THR A 16 -25.89 -1.05 34.33
CA THR A 16 -24.77 -0.14 34.16
C THR A 16 -24.78 0.36 32.73
N THR A 17 -25.21 1.61 32.56
CA THR A 17 -25.04 2.36 31.32
C THR A 17 -23.55 2.61 31.08
N GLY A 18 -22.97 1.93 30.10
CA GLY A 18 -21.90 2.44 29.22
C GLY A 18 -20.67 3.09 29.85
N GLN A 19 -20.07 2.53 30.90
CA GLN A 19 -18.66 2.84 31.17
C GLN A 19 -17.81 1.89 30.34
N GLY A 20 -17.04 2.45 29.39
CA GLY A 20 -15.97 1.71 28.72
C GLY A 20 -15.05 1.06 29.76
N GLN A 21 -14.41 -0.05 29.37
CA GLN A 21 -13.44 -0.73 30.25
C GLN A 21 -12.40 0.29 30.74
N PRO A 22 -12.07 0.32 32.05
CA PRO A 22 -11.06 1.22 32.55
C PRO A 22 -9.74 0.97 31.81
N MET A 23 -9.20 2.04 31.24
CA MET A 23 -7.96 2.02 30.47
C MET A 23 -6.87 2.75 31.27
N ALA A 24 -5.65 2.24 31.20
CA ALA A 24 -4.48 2.91 31.73
C ALA A 24 -4.07 4.10 30.84
N ALA A 25 -4.20 3.96 29.52
CA ALA A 25 -4.03 5.06 28.57
C ALA A 25 -4.79 4.80 27.27
N PHE A 26 -5.18 5.87 26.58
CA PHE A 26 -5.91 5.80 25.31
C PHE A 26 -5.44 6.89 24.33
N TYR A 27 -5.00 6.51 23.14
CA TYR A 27 -4.53 7.43 22.11
C TYR A 27 -5.34 7.24 20.82
N PRO A 28 -6.46 7.98 20.65
CA PRO A 28 -7.26 7.98 19.43
C PRO A 28 -6.68 8.86 18.32
N PHE A 29 -5.57 9.56 18.60
CA PHE A 29 -4.88 10.48 17.68
C PHE A 29 -5.73 11.53 16.98
N ASN A 30 -6.87 11.91 17.55
CA ASN A 30 -7.76 12.97 17.08
C ASN A 30 -7.11 14.37 17.22
N GLY A 31 -6.18 14.69 16.31
CA GLY A 31 -5.50 15.97 16.21
C GLY A 31 -4.22 16.12 17.04
N ASN A 32 -3.87 15.15 17.90
CA ASN A 32 -2.67 15.21 18.76
C ASN A 32 -2.30 13.83 19.32
N ALA A 33 -1.17 13.73 20.02
CA ALA A 33 -0.71 12.51 20.69
C ALA A 33 -1.08 12.46 22.19
N ASN A 34 -2.13 13.15 22.63
CA ASN A 34 -2.51 13.21 24.04
C ASN A 34 -3.30 11.96 24.44
N ASP A 35 -3.01 11.47 25.65
CA ASP A 35 -3.84 10.48 26.33
C ASP A 35 -5.26 11.02 26.61
N ALA A 36 -6.25 10.35 26.01
CA ALA A 36 -7.67 10.61 26.13
C ALA A 36 -8.37 9.77 27.20
N SER A 37 -7.64 8.90 27.92
CA SER A 37 -8.21 8.12 29.05
C SER A 37 -8.51 8.99 30.28
N GLY A 38 -7.88 10.17 30.37
CA GLY A 38 -7.95 11.06 31.52
C GLY A 38 -6.82 10.85 32.55
N ASN A 39 -5.88 9.92 32.32
CA ASN A 39 -4.80 9.61 33.25
C ASN A 39 -3.51 10.46 33.05
N GLY A 40 -3.49 11.34 32.04
CA GLY A 40 -2.44 12.34 31.85
C GLY A 40 -1.15 11.79 31.26
N HIS A 41 -1.20 10.63 30.59
CA HIS A 41 -0.03 10.02 29.97
C HIS A 41 0.21 10.54 28.54
N HIS A 42 0.38 11.84 28.37
CA HIS A 42 0.49 12.43 27.03
C HIS A 42 1.78 12.01 26.29
N GLY A 43 1.65 11.73 25.00
CA GLY A 43 2.77 11.44 24.11
C GLY A 43 3.40 12.70 23.53
N THR A 44 4.69 12.62 23.18
CA THR A 44 5.44 13.63 22.45
C THR A 44 5.84 13.07 21.09
N VAL A 45 5.56 13.81 20.01
CA VAL A 45 5.85 13.41 18.63
C VAL A 45 7.28 13.83 18.25
N HIS A 46 8.03 12.94 17.60
CA HIS A 46 9.40 13.13 17.13
C HIS A 46 9.56 12.73 15.67
N GLY A 47 10.69 13.11 15.06
CA GLY A 47 11.08 12.71 13.70
C GLY A 47 10.37 13.46 12.57
N GLY A 48 9.14 13.92 12.81
CA GLY A 48 8.30 14.54 11.79
C GLY A 48 7.01 13.77 11.52
N ALA A 49 6.68 12.74 12.31
CA ALA A 49 5.46 11.95 12.15
C ALA A 49 4.23 12.86 11.99
N VAL A 50 3.45 12.62 10.93
CA VAL A 50 2.35 13.49 10.51
C VAL A 50 1.00 12.85 10.77
N LEU A 51 0.01 13.68 11.09
CA LEU A 51 -1.38 13.26 11.21
C LEU A 51 -1.97 12.95 9.82
N VAL A 52 -2.63 11.79 9.71
CA VAL A 52 -3.29 11.28 8.51
C VAL A 52 -4.72 10.82 8.83
N ALA A 53 -5.44 10.31 7.83
CA ALA A 53 -6.76 9.76 8.05
C ALA A 53 -6.72 8.39 8.77
N ASP A 54 -7.68 8.16 9.67
CA ASP A 54 -7.85 6.88 10.38
C ASP A 54 -8.46 5.76 9.50
N ARG A 55 -8.82 4.64 10.15
CA ARG A 55 -9.48 3.49 9.50
C ARG A 55 -10.90 3.76 9.00
N PHE A 56 -11.48 4.91 9.35
CA PHE A 56 -12.80 5.36 8.93
C PHE A 56 -12.72 6.53 7.93
N GLY A 57 -11.52 6.98 7.58
CA GLY A 57 -11.30 8.12 6.69
C GLY A 57 -11.45 9.48 7.38
N ASN A 58 -11.56 9.53 8.71
CA ASN A 58 -11.60 10.78 9.45
C ASN A 58 -10.21 11.43 9.38
N PRO A 59 -10.11 12.68 8.90
CA PRO A 59 -8.82 13.35 8.76
C PRO A 59 -8.21 13.66 10.12
N LEU A 60 -6.87 13.60 10.19
CA LEU A 60 -6.10 13.93 11.40
C LEU A 60 -6.45 13.07 12.62
N SER A 61 -6.73 11.79 12.40
CA SER A 61 -7.12 10.83 13.42
C SER A 61 -6.18 9.63 13.52
N ALA A 62 -5.04 9.64 12.83
CA ALA A 62 -3.97 8.63 12.97
C ALA A 62 -2.61 9.28 12.72
N TYR A 63 -1.50 8.67 13.16
CA TYR A 63 -0.15 9.14 12.81
C TYR A 63 0.50 8.24 11.77
N ASN A 64 1.11 8.85 10.75
CA ASN A 64 1.96 8.18 9.77
C ASN A 64 3.44 8.35 10.13
N PHE A 65 4.17 7.25 10.04
CA PHE A 65 5.59 7.11 10.34
C PHE A 65 6.35 6.75 9.06
N ASP A 66 7.51 7.38 8.83
CA ASP A 66 8.29 7.25 7.59
C ASP A 66 9.27 6.07 7.54
N GLY A 67 9.55 5.43 8.68
CA GLY A 67 10.53 4.35 8.81
C GLY A 67 11.99 4.76 8.95
N VAL A 68 12.26 6.05 9.15
CA VAL A 68 13.62 6.61 9.26
C VAL A 68 13.92 7.10 10.66
N ASN A 69 13.09 7.98 11.21
CA ASN A 69 13.31 8.57 12.54
C ASN A 69 12.02 8.95 13.28
N ASP A 70 10.85 8.65 12.72
CA ASP A 70 9.55 8.95 13.31
C ASP A 70 9.21 8.05 14.50
N TYR A 71 8.82 8.65 15.62
CA TYR A 71 8.27 7.94 16.78
C TYR A 71 7.49 8.88 17.70
N ILE A 72 6.66 8.32 18.58
CA ILE A 72 5.99 9.04 19.67
C ILE A 72 6.48 8.46 20.99
N SER A 73 6.98 9.31 21.89
CA SER A 73 7.43 8.90 23.22
C SER A 73 6.41 9.27 24.29
N ILE A 74 6.06 8.32 25.14
CA ILE A 74 5.27 8.53 26.35
C ILE A 74 6.22 8.37 27.55
N PRO A 75 6.35 9.38 28.43
CA PRO A 75 7.24 9.30 29.59
C PRO A 75 6.92 8.12 30.50
N HIS A 76 7.95 7.61 31.18
CA HIS A 76 7.79 6.53 32.14
C HIS A 76 6.82 6.90 33.26
N SER A 77 5.95 5.96 33.62
CA SER A 77 5.04 6.04 34.76
C SER A 77 4.85 4.66 35.38
N LYS A 78 4.74 4.61 36.71
CA LYS A 78 4.41 3.37 37.42
C LYS A 78 3.06 2.79 37.00
N ALA A 79 2.11 3.65 36.60
CA ALA A 79 0.79 3.24 36.13
C ALA A 79 0.84 2.52 34.76
N LEU A 80 1.91 2.73 33.99
CA LEU A 80 2.14 2.10 32.69
C LEU A 80 3.21 1.00 32.72
N ALA A 81 3.79 0.75 33.90
CA ALA A 81 4.80 -0.28 34.13
C ALA A 81 4.12 -1.64 34.45
N PHE A 82 3.42 -2.19 33.46
CA PHE A 82 2.66 -3.43 33.63
C PHE A 82 3.55 -4.62 33.98
N ARG A 83 3.24 -5.30 35.09
CA ARG A 83 4.00 -6.44 35.61
C ARG A 83 3.21 -7.76 35.60
N TRP A 84 1.92 -7.68 35.87
CA TRP A 84 1.04 -8.84 36.01
C TRP A 84 0.21 -9.00 34.75
N SER A 85 -1.10 -9.06 34.87
CA SER A 85 -1.98 -9.05 33.70
C SER A 85 -2.04 -7.66 33.06
N TYR A 86 -2.01 -7.61 31.74
CA TYR A 86 -2.19 -6.39 30.95
C TYR A 86 -2.60 -6.72 29.51
N SER A 87 -3.16 -5.74 28.82
CA SER A 87 -3.51 -5.87 27.41
C SER A 87 -3.15 -4.61 26.63
N ILE A 88 -2.78 -4.80 25.38
CA ILE A 88 -2.42 -3.73 24.45
C ILE A 88 -3.20 -3.95 23.17
N SER A 89 -3.98 -2.95 22.78
CA SER A 89 -4.73 -2.94 21.52
C SER A 89 -4.27 -1.77 20.68
N LEU A 90 -4.09 -1.96 19.38
CA LEU A 90 -3.87 -0.89 18.42
C LEU A 90 -4.34 -1.29 17.02
N TRP A 91 -4.59 -0.29 16.19
CA TRP A 91 -4.76 -0.45 14.76
C TRP A 91 -3.49 0.02 14.04
N PHE A 92 -3.13 -0.66 12.97
CA PHE A 92 -2.03 -0.21 12.12
C PHE A 92 -2.33 -0.51 10.65
N LYS A 93 -1.65 0.23 9.78
CA LYS A 93 -1.67 0.04 8.32
C LYS A 93 -0.25 0.22 7.82
N SER A 94 0.34 -0.82 7.24
CA SER A 94 1.72 -0.78 6.80
C SER A 94 1.87 -1.29 5.38
N CYS A 95 2.95 -0.83 4.76
CA CYS A 95 3.29 -1.10 3.38
C CYS A 95 4.81 -1.15 3.23
N ILE A 96 5.39 -2.27 3.69
CA ILE A 96 6.84 -2.43 3.71
C ILE A 96 7.24 -3.27 2.51
N THR A 97 7.95 -2.65 1.56
CA THR A 97 8.44 -3.32 0.35
C THR A 97 9.91 -3.76 0.48
N THR A 98 10.64 -3.23 1.47
CA THR A 98 12.05 -3.54 1.75
C THR A 98 12.17 -4.56 2.89
N ARG A 99 12.71 -5.74 2.61
CA ARG A 99 12.66 -6.91 3.51
C ARG A 99 13.96 -7.19 4.25
N SER A 100 14.25 -6.48 5.34
CA SER A 100 15.50 -6.76 6.09
C SER A 100 15.51 -6.47 7.58
N VAL A 101 14.54 -5.72 8.12
CA VAL A 101 14.51 -5.37 9.56
C VAL A 101 13.07 -5.44 10.08
N GLY A 102 12.93 -5.86 11.34
CA GLY A 102 11.67 -5.76 12.08
C GLY A 102 11.26 -4.29 12.27
N ARG A 103 9.96 -4.02 12.24
CA ARG A 103 9.38 -2.67 12.29
C ARG A 103 8.48 -2.56 13.51
N THR A 104 8.86 -1.77 14.50
CA THR A 104 8.21 -1.76 15.81
C THR A 104 6.98 -0.88 15.83
N LEU A 105 5.81 -1.46 16.14
CA LEU A 105 4.56 -0.74 16.32
C LEU A 105 4.55 0.00 17.67
N ILE A 106 4.87 -0.72 18.75
CA ILE A 106 4.94 -0.19 20.11
C ILE A 106 5.95 -0.99 20.94
N SER A 107 6.70 -0.31 21.81
CA SER A 107 7.61 -0.96 22.74
C SER A 107 7.71 -0.26 24.09
N SER A 108 8.07 -1.04 25.11
CA SER A 108 8.41 -0.60 26.46
C SER A 108 9.48 -1.52 27.04
N GLY A 109 10.37 -0.99 27.88
CA GLY A 109 11.45 -1.74 28.51
C GLY A 109 12.52 -2.26 27.54
N ILE A 110 13.62 -2.78 28.09
CA ILE A 110 14.76 -3.31 27.34
C ILE A 110 14.98 -4.77 27.72
N ALA A 111 14.99 -5.67 26.73
CA ALA A 111 15.48 -7.04 26.88
C ALA A 111 16.65 -7.25 25.92
N THR A 112 17.86 -7.13 26.44
CA THR A 112 19.09 -7.52 25.76
C THR A 112 19.81 -8.58 26.60
N ALA A 113 20.85 -9.20 26.04
CA ALA A 113 21.71 -10.11 26.82
C ALA A 113 22.34 -9.42 28.05
N SER A 114 22.49 -8.08 28.03
CA SER A 114 23.17 -7.29 29.05
C SER A 114 22.24 -6.43 29.93
N TYR A 115 21.03 -6.12 29.48
CA TYR A 115 20.04 -5.31 30.21
C TYR A 115 18.69 -6.02 30.20
N LYS A 116 18.11 -6.19 31.38
CA LYS A 116 16.84 -6.90 31.56
C LYS A 116 15.87 -5.98 32.29
N GLU A 117 14.83 -5.53 31.63
CA GLU A 117 13.73 -4.78 32.22
C GLU A 117 12.40 -5.36 31.75
N PHE A 118 11.36 -5.23 32.59
CA PHE A 118 10.00 -5.59 32.17
C PHE A 118 9.53 -4.71 31.03
N GLY A 119 8.81 -5.32 30.12
CA GLY A 119 8.47 -4.65 28.89
C GLY A 119 7.81 -5.56 27.89
N TYR A 120 7.63 -4.99 26.72
CA TYR A 120 6.95 -5.60 25.61
C TYR A 120 7.42 -4.95 24.32
N THR A 121 7.41 -5.71 23.25
CA THR A 121 7.56 -5.19 21.89
C THR A 121 6.52 -5.85 21.01
N ILE A 122 5.71 -5.05 20.30
CA ILE A 122 4.90 -5.51 19.17
C ILE A 122 5.56 -5.00 17.90
N GLU A 123 5.91 -5.90 16.97
CA GLU A 123 6.59 -5.54 15.74
C GLU A 123 6.05 -6.33 14.53
N LEU A 124 6.19 -5.75 13.35
CA LEU A 124 6.14 -6.48 12.09
C LEU A 124 7.51 -7.12 11.85
N ARG A 125 7.56 -8.43 11.64
CA ARG A 125 8.77 -9.19 11.36
C ARG A 125 8.56 -10.13 10.19
N ASP A 126 9.48 -10.11 9.23
CA ASP A 126 9.53 -11.09 8.14
C ASP A 126 10.36 -12.31 8.61
N PRO A 127 9.75 -13.47 8.92
CA PRO A 127 10.50 -14.64 9.31
C PRO A 127 11.13 -15.24 8.05
N THR A 128 12.45 -15.21 7.96
CA THR A 128 13.25 -15.70 6.82
C THR A 128 13.00 -17.18 6.46
N ASP A 129 12.29 -17.93 7.32
CA ASP A 129 12.31 -19.40 7.31
C ASP A 129 11.01 -20.06 6.83
N VAL A 130 9.90 -19.33 6.64
CA VAL A 130 8.61 -19.92 6.25
C VAL A 130 7.78 -18.88 5.51
N THR A 131 7.80 -18.88 4.17
CA THR A 131 7.03 -17.96 3.31
C THR A 131 7.24 -16.46 3.59
N PRO A 132 7.86 -15.70 2.66
CA PRO A 132 8.06 -14.26 2.82
C PRO A 132 6.76 -13.53 3.17
N GLY A 133 6.80 -12.65 4.16
CA GLY A 133 5.65 -11.84 4.57
C GLY A 133 5.83 -11.27 5.97
N TYR A 134 5.47 -10.00 6.16
CA TYR A 134 5.59 -9.36 7.47
C TYR A 134 4.49 -9.86 8.40
N ARG A 135 4.90 -10.56 9.45
CA ARG A 135 4.03 -11.13 10.47
C ARG A 135 4.04 -10.30 11.74
N ILE A 136 3.00 -10.43 12.56
CA ILE A 136 2.98 -9.81 13.88
C ILE A 136 3.81 -10.66 14.83
N ALA A 137 4.96 -10.13 15.23
CA ALA A 137 5.79 -10.68 16.28
C ALA A 137 5.60 -9.89 17.57
N PHE A 138 5.61 -10.64 18.67
CA PHE A 138 5.48 -10.10 20.00
C PHE A 138 6.55 -10.68 20.92
N ALA A 139 7.21 -9.80 21.65
CA ALA A 139 8.22 -10.16 22.63
C ALA A 139 7.83 -9.58 24.01
N PRO A 140 7.34 -10.40 24.97
CA PRO A 140 7.26 -9.98 26.36
C PRO A 140 8.65 -10.07 26.97
N HIS A 141 9.10 -8.99 27.57
CA HIS A 141 10.40 -8.94 28.22
C HIS A 141 10.23 -9.45 29.66
N VAL A 142 10.08 -10.77 29.82
CA VAL A 142 9.84 -11.42 31.13
C VAL A 142 11.05 -12.17 31.70
N SER A 143 11.94 -12.66 30.83
CA SER A 143 13.20 -13.33 31.17
C SER A 143 14.17 -13.33 29.97
N ALA A 144 15.44 -13.67 30.21
CA ALA A 144 16.43 -13.77 29.13
C ALA A 144 16.09 -14.94 28.18
N GLY A 145 16.01 -14.65 26.88
CA GLY A 145 15.75 -15.67 25.85
C GLY A 145 14.26 -16.07 25.73
N ALA A 146 13.33 -15.25 26.22
CA ALA A 146 11.91 -15.45 25.95
C ALA A 146 11.65 -15.44 24.42
N ASN A 147 11.01 -16.48 23.90
CA ASN A 147 10.82 -16.67 22.45
C ASN A 147 9.69 -15.79 21.89
N ASP A 148 9.98 -14.92 20.92
CA ASP A 148 8.95 -14.11 20.27
C ASP A 148 7.77 -14.96 19.77
N ALA A 149 6.55 -14.61 20.16
CA ALA A 149 5.34 -15.17 19.60
C ALA A 149 5.07 -14.50 18.24
N THR A 150 5.00 -15.27 17.15
CA THR A 150 4.78 -14.72 15.81
C THR A 150 3.52 -15.30 15.19
N SER A 151 2.65 -14.46 14.65
CA SER A 151 1.46 -14.90 13.92
C SER A 151 1.83 -15.81 12.75
N SER A 152 0.86 -16.58 12.25
CA SER A 152 1.08 -17.50 11.13
C SER A 152 0.38 -17.03 9.84
N GLY A 153 0.91 -17.43 8.68
CA GLY A 153 0.16 -17.56 7.44
C GLY A 153 -0.17 -16.30 6.61
N ASN A 154 0.00 -15.08 7.13
CA ASN A 154 -0.37 -13.85 6.42
C ASN A 154 0.74 -12.80 6.41
N ASP A 155 0.83 -12.04 5.31
CA ASP A 155 1.56 -10.77 5.23
C ASP A 155 0.62 -9.64 5.66
N PHE A 156 0.96 -8.95 6.75
CA PHE A 156 0.18 -7.85 7.30
C PHE A 156 0.76 -6.47 6.94
N ALA A 157 1.78 -6.43 6.07
CA ALA A 157 2.26 -5.21 5.43
C ALA A 157 1.63 -5.04 4.02
N ASP A 158 0.36 -5.42 3.89
CA ASP A 158 -0.39 -5.49 2.62
C ASP A 158 -1.12 -4.18 2.26
N GLY A 159 -0.85 -3.11 3.00
CA GLY A 159 -1.49 -1.83 2.83
C GLY A 159 -2.87 -1.71 3.48
N ARG A 160 -3.42 -2.72 4.15
CA ARG A 160 -4.74 -2.65 4.81
C ARG A 160 -4.60 -2.30 6.30
N TRP A 161 -5.68 -1.77 6.86
CA TRP A 161 -5.79 -1.60 8.31
C TRP A 161 -6.01 -2.96 8.97
N HIS A 162 -5.19 -3.26 9.96
CA HIS A 162 -5.25 -4.46 10.78
C HIS A 162 -5.35 -4.09 12.25
N HIS A 163 -6.10 -4.88 13.00
CA HIS A 163 -6.24 -4.74 14.45
C HIS A 163 -5.39 -5.78 15.14
N VAL A 164 -4.58 -5.36 16.12
CA VAL A 164 -3.78 -6.28 16.92
C VAL A 164 -4.12 -6.06 18.38
N VAL A 165 -4.42 -7.17 19.06
CA VAL A 165 -4.57 -7.19 20.51
C VAL A 165 -3.64 -8.23 21.11
N MET A 166 -2.79 -7.77 22.01
CA MET A 166 -2.08 -8.62 22.92
C MET A 166 -2.81 -8.67 24.26
N VAL A 167 -2.89 -9.88 24.82
CA VAL A 167 -3.29 -10.12 26.20
C VAL A 167 -2.21 -10.93 26.90
N TYR A 168 -1.64 -10.37 27.94
CA TYR A 168 -0.81 -11.10 28.90
C TYR A 168 -1.59 -11.26 30.20
N ASP A 169 -1.73 -12.50 30.66
CA ASP A 169 -2.59 -12.85 31.79
C ASP A 169 -1.80 -13.67 32.80
N TRP A 170 -1.15 -12.98 33.74
CA TRP A 170 -0.31 -13.62 34.74
C TRP A 170 -0.59 -13.07 36.14
N ALA A 171 -1.04 -13.95 37.04
CA ALA A 171 -0.99 -13.73 38.48
C ALA A 171 0.20 -14.48 39.10
N PRO A 172 0.94 -13.87 40.06
CA PRO A 172 1.99 -14.57 40.81
C PRO A 172 1.41 -15.80 41.52
N GLY A 173 2.09 -16.94 41.42
CA GLY A 173 1.71 -18.19 42.10
C GLY A 173 0.74 -19.12 41.37
N ASN A 174 0.27 -18.78 40.16
CA ASN A 174 -0.57 -19.67 39.36
C ASN A 174 0.20 -20.17 38.12
N PRO A 175 0.69 -21.41 38.03
CA PRO A 175 1.55 -21.86 36.92
C PRO A 175 0.81 -22.33 35.65
N ALA A 176 -0.51 -22.16 35.54
CA ALA A 176 -1.27 -22.72 34.40
C ALA A 176 -0.86 -22.13 33.03
N GLU A 177 -0.87 -23.01 32.01
CA GLU A 177 -0.09 -22.98 30.77
C GLU A 177 -0.58 -22.04 29.64
N GLN A 178 -1.51 -21.11 29.86
CA GLN A 178 -2.05 -20.25 28.79
C GLN A 178 -2.18 -18.77 29.16
N LYS A 179 -1.05 -18.09 29.28
CA LYS A 179 -0.97 -16.73 29.84
C LYS A 179 -0.66 -15.64 28.83
N TYR A 180 -0.66 -15.98 27.57
CA TYR A 180 -0.34 -15.06 26.49
C TYR A 180 -1.23 -15.36 25.30
N ARG A 181 -1.94 -14.35 24.80
CA ARG A 181 -2.82 -14.45 23.64
C ARG A 181 -2.55 -13.28 22.71
N CYS A 182 -2.43 -13.59 21.42
CA CYS A 182 -2.36 -12.61 20.36
C CYS A 182 -3.57 -12.78 19.45
N TYR A 183 -4.24 -11.67 19.18
CA TYR A 183 -5.36 -11.58 18.27
C TYR A 183 -4.96 -10.65 17.14
N VAL A 184 -5.21 -11.10 15.91
CA VAL A 184 -5.10 -10.26 14.72
C VAL A 184 -6.45 -10.29 14.02
N ASP A 185 -7.01 -9.11 13.75
CA ASP A 185 -8.34 -8.92 13.17
C ASP A 185 -9.43 -9.70 13.92
N GLY A 186 -9.37 -9.63 15.26
CA GLY A 186 -10.26 -10.33 16.18
C GLY A 186 -9.99 -11.84 16.32
N VAL A 187 -9.20 -12.46 15.45
CA VAL A 187 -8.95 -13.91 15.48
C VAL A 187 -7.71 -14.24 16.31
N ARG A 188 -7.85 -15.18 17.26
CA ARG A 188 -6.72 -15.70 18.06
C ARG A 188 -5.72 -16.43 17.15
N ASN A 189 -4.49 -15.94 17.04
CA ASN A 189 -3.53 -16.33 16.00
C ASN A 189 -2.28 -17.05 16.54
N HIS A 190 -2.25 -17.50 17.81
CA HIS A 190 -1.02 -18.09 18.39
C HIS A 190 -1.24 -19.26 19.38
N LYS A 191 -0.24 -20.16 19.46
CA LYS A 191 -0.14 -21.25 20.45
C LYS A 191 0.41 -20.70 21.77
N ASP A 192 -0.28 -20.94 22.87
CA ASP A 192 -0.03 -20.28 24.17
C ASP A 192 1.25 -20.72 24.92
N SER A 193 2.30 -21.14 24.24
CA SER A 193 3.50 -21.66 24.91
C SER A 193 4.54 -20.57 25.09
N MET A 194 4.59 -19.98 26.28
CA MET A 194 5.78 -19.30 26.76
C MET A 194 6.20 -19.84 28.13
N VAL A 195 7.52 -19.88 28.32
CA VAL A 195 8.22 -20.53 29.41
C VAL A 195 8.76 -19.47 30.38
N ASN A 196 8.39 -19.64 31.65
CA ASN A 196 9.09 -19.38 32.91
C ASN A 196 9.56 -17.98 33.38
N SER A 197 9.28 -17.79 34.68
CA SER A 197 9.94 -17.01 35.75
C SER A 197 10.30 -15.54 35.50
N PHE A 198 9.76 -14.68 36.35
CA PHE A 198 10.11 -13.28 36.49
C PHE A 198 11.44 -13.12 37.25
N ASP A 199 12.45 -12.49 36.65
CA ASP A 199 13.57 -11.89 37.40
C ASP A 199 13.07 -10.62 38.15
N SER A 200 13.73 -10.18 39.23
CA SER A 200 13.27 -9.05 40.08
C SER A 200 13.49 -7.66 39.47
N LEU A 201 13.10 -7.46 38.21
CA LEU A 201 13.48 -6.30 37.43
C LEU A 201 12.46 -5.17 37.56
N THR A 202 12.88 -3.94 37.34
CA THR A 202 12.03 -2.75 37.24
C THR A 202 12.30 -2.08 35.90
N THR A 203 11.27 -1.70 35.17
CA THR A 203 11.44 -0.84 33.99
C THR A 203 11.49 0.61 34.42
N THR A 204 12.44 1.36 33.87
CA THR A 204 12.49 2.82 33.99
C THR A 204 12.22 3.52 32.67
N ASN A 205 11.99 2.73 31.62
CA ASN A 205 11.73 3.22 30.28
C ASN A 205 10.26 3.59 30.10
N GLY A 206 10.03 4.59 29.25
CA GLY A 206 8.70 4.97 28.78
C GLY A 206 8.13 3.98 27.77
N ILE A 207 7.10 4.40 27.07
CA ILE A 207 6.54 3.68 25.93
C ILE A 207 6.88 4.43 24.66
N TRP A 208 7.41 3.75 23.65
CA TRP A 208 7.67 4.33 22.34
C TRP A 208 6.76 3.68 21.31
N ILE A 209 6.07 4.50 20.52
CA ILE A 209 5.23 4.10 19.40
C ILE A 209 6.00 4.40 18.11
N GLY A 210 6.10 3.43 17.21
CA GLY A 210 6.83 3.56 15.95
C GLY A 210 8.34 3.30 16.04
N GLN A 211 8.90 3.00 17.22
CA GLN A 211 10.31 2.65 17.40
C GLN A 211 10.52 1.62 18.52
N GLY A 212 11.47 0.71 18.33
CA GLY A 212 11.91 -0.25 19.33
C GLY A 212 12.96 0.33 20.28
N ILE A 213 12.65 0.41 21.56
CA ILE A 213 13.59 0.82 22.61
C ILE A 213 14.78 -0.15 22.69
N SER A 214 14.55 -1.45 22.47
CA SER A 214 15.57 -2.51 22.50
C SER A 214 16.35 -2.67 21.19
N ARG A 215 15.90 -2.04 20.09
CA ARG A 215 16.44 -2.21 18.73
C ARG A 215 16.49 -0.88 18.00
N LEU A 216 17.45 -0.03 18.36
CA LEU A 216 17.65 1.27 17.69
C LEU A 216 17.73 1.08 16.16
N GLY A 217 16.84 1.75 15.43
CA GLY A 217 16.72 1.62 13.97
C GLY A 217 15.50 0.80 13.48
N SER A 218 14.72 0.17 14.36
CA SER A 218 13.49 -0.56 14.00
C SER A 218 12.27 0.33 13.74
N TYR A 219 12.49 1.52 13.17
CA TYR A 219 11.44 2.50 12.92
C TYR A 219 10.34 1.94 12.04
N PHE A 220 9.09 2.15 12.44
CA PHE A 220 7.91 1.73 11.70
C PHE A 220 7.67 2.59 10.48
N THR A 221 7.18 1.96 9.42
CA THR A 221 6.69 2.64 8.21
C THR A 221 5.21 2.32 8.04
N GLY A 222 4.35 3.33 8.05
CA GLY A 222 2.91 3.13 7.99
C GLY A 222 2.14 4.05 8.93
N ALA A 223 0.82 3.83 9.04
CA ALA A 223 -0.04 4.52 9.98
C ALA A 223 -0.33 3.66 11.23
N ILE A 224 -0.41 4.28 12.41
CA ILE A 224 -0.88 3.68 13.66
C ILE A 224 -2.02 4.53 14.23
N ASP A 225 -3.02 3.87 14.78
CA ASP A 225 -4.21 4.49 15.34
C ASP A 225 -4.74 3.72 16.58
N ASP A 226 -5.53 4.41 17.39
CA ASP A 226 -6.50 3.86 18.33
C ASP A 226 -5.88 2.91 19.37
N ILE A 227 -4.76 3.37 19.94
CA ILE A 227 -3.95 2.62 20.90
C ILE A 227 -4.61 2.65 22.26
N ARG A 228 -4.85 1.47 22.84
CA ARG A 228 -5.40 1.31 24.20
C ARG A 228 -4.50 0.41 25.03
N LEU A 229 -4.20 0.87 26.24
CA LEU A 229 -3.45 0.13 27.24
C LEU A 229 -4.36 -0.20 28.42
N TYR A 230 -4.36 -1.46 28.83
CA TYR A 230 -5.14 -1.96 29.95
C TYR A 230 -4.19 -2.60 30.97
N ASP A 231 -4.41 -2.33 32.25
CA ASP A 231 -3.74 -2.98 33.38
C ASP A 231 -4.43 -4.31 33.77
N THR A 232 -5.22 -4.87 32.84
CA THR A 232 -5.98 -6.11 33.00
C THR A 232 -5.86 -6.98 31.76
N ALA A 233 -6.10 -8.28 31.92
CA ALA A 233 -6.19 -9.20 30.80
C ALA A 233 -7.60 -9.14 30.19
N LEU A 234 -7.69 -8.76 28.91
CA LEU A 234 -8.95 -8.78 28.18
C LEU A 234 -9.37 -10.21 27.87
N ASN A 235 -10.67 -10.47 27.96
CA ASN A 235 -11.27 -11.70 27.47
C ASN A 235 -11.60 -11.59 25.97
N GLU A 236 -11.92 -12.72 25.34
CA GLU A 236 -12.18 -12.79 23.90
C GLU A 236 -13.35 -11.92 23.44
N SER A 237 -14.43 -11.82 24.23
CA SER A 237 -15.56 -10.95 23.89
C SER A 237 -15.16 -9.47 23.91
N GLN A 238 -14.31 -9.05 24.86
CA GLN A 238 -13.78 -7.69 24.88
C GLN A 238 -12.89 -7.40 23.67
N VAL A 239 -12.08 -8.37 23.23
CA VAL A 239 -11.27 -8.24 22.01
C VAL A 239 -12.15 -8.11 20.77
N GLN A 240 -13.19 -8.93 20.65
CA GLN A 240 -14.15 -8.85 19.53
C GLN A 240 -14.86 -7.49 19.50
N ASN A 241 -15.27 -6.98 20.67
CA ASN A 241 -15.89 -5.66 20.76
C ASN A 241 -14.94 -4.55 20.29
N LEU A 242 -13.65 -4.61 20.63
CA LEU A 242 -12.65 -3.64 20.14
C LEU A 242 -12.46 -3.73 18.62
N TYR A 243 -12.45 -4.94 18.06
CA TYR A 243 -12.30 -5.12 16.62
C TYR A 243 -13.50 -4.55 15.83
N HIS A 244 -14.70 -4.62 16.40
CA HIS A 244 -15.93 -4.11 15.78
C HIS A 244 -16.31 -2.68 16.19
N GLU A 245 -15.50 -2.03 17.04
CA GLU A 245 -15.78 -0.69 17.54
C GLU A 245 -15.70 0.34 16.40
N GLY A 246 -16.80 1.06 16.19
CA GLY A 246 -16.95 2.02 15.10
C GLY A 246 -17.22 1.39 13.72
N GLY A 247 -17.31 0.05 13.65
CA GLY A 247 -17.35 -0.72 12.40
C GLY A 247 -15.96 -1.23 11.99
N GLY A 248 -15.93 -2.11 10.97
CA GLY A 248 -14.66 -2.51 10.36
C GLY A 248 -14.01 -1.35 9.58
N PRO A 249 -12.73 -1.46 9.18
CA PRO A 249 -12.10 -0.49 8.31
C PRO A 249 -12.97 -0.24 7.08
N ILE A 250 -13.11 1.02 6.67
CA ILE A 250 -13.73 1.29 5.37
C ILE A 250 -12.89 0.58 4.31
N THR A 251 -13.50 -0.34 3.57
CA THR A 251 -12.86 -0.83 2.36
C THR A 251 -12.67 0.39 1.48
N PRO A 252 -11.43 0.77 1.11
CA PRO A 252 -11.24 1.86 0.18
C PRO A 252 -12.12 1.58 -1.03
N ALA A 253 -12.90 2.57 -1.48
CA ALA A 253 -13.62 2.44 -2.74
C ALA A 253 -12.59 1.95 -3.76
N ALA A 254 -12.84 0.78 -4.38
CA ALA A 254 -11.89 0.13 -5.27
C ALA A 254 -11.24 1.20 -6.12
N ASN A 255 -9.91 1.33 -6.07
CA ASN A 255 -9.27 2.40 -6.81
C ASN A 255 -9.43 2.08 -8.30
N VAL A 256 -10.52 2.55 -8.92
CA VAL A 256 -10.79 2.27 -10.32
C VAL A 256 -10.10 3.36 -11.12
N VAL A 257 -9.15 2.93 -11.93
CA VAL A 257 -8.58 3.77 -13.00
C VAL A 257 -9.41 3.59 -14.27
N SER A 258 -9.92 4.70 -14.77
CA SER A 258 -10.54 4.80 -16.09
C SER A 258 -9.50 5.33 -17.07
N LEU A 259 -9.47 4.70 -18.24
CA LEU A 259 -8.65 5.10 -19.37
C LEU A 259 -9.42 4.77 -20.64
N SER A 260 -9.51 5.75 -21.53
CA SER A 260 -10.05 5.64 -22.88
C SER A 260 -9.24 6.51 -23.84
N LEU A 261 -8.74 5.90 -24.92
CA LEU A 261 -8.21 6.64 -26.06
C LEU A 261 -9.35 7.21 -26.91
N LYS A 262 -9.26 8.50 -27.27
CA LYS A 262 -10.22 9.12 -28.21
C LYS A 262 -10.00 8.74 -29.66
N ALA A 263 -8.81 8.23 -30.00
CA ALA A 263 -8.45 7.87 -31.36
C ALA A 263 -8.48 6.34 -31.51
N SER A 264 -9.01 5.88 -32.64
CA SER A 264 -8.95 4.48 -33.08
C SER A 264 -7.76 4.26 -34.02
N ASP A 265 -7.42 2.99 -34.27
CA ASP A 265 -6.44 2.62 -35.28
C ASP A 265 -6.64 3.40 -36.59
N THR A 266 -5.55 4.00 -37.08
CA THR A 266 -5.61 4.97 -38.18
C THR A 266 -4.45 4.80 -39.15
N VAL A 267 -4.65 5.29 -40.37
CA VAL A 267 -3.65 5.29 -41.43
C VAL A 267 -3.21 6.72 -41.71
N ILE A 268 -1.90 6.95 -41.74
CA ILE A 268 -1.30 8.23 -42.15
C ILE A 268 -0.30 8.00 -43.30
N CYS A 269 -0.06 9.03 -44.11
CA CYS A 269 1.09 9.04 -45.02
C CYS A 269 2.35 9.44 -44.25
N GLN A 270 3.52 8.95 -44.67
CA GLN A 270 4.81 9.35 -44.09
C GLN A 270 4.93 10.89 -44.03
N GLY A 271 5.37 11.41 -42.88
CA GLY A 271 5.50 12.86 -42.63
C GLY A 271 4.21 13.56 -42.19
N ARG A 272 3.08 12.85 -42.11
CA ARG A 272 1.86 13.35 -41.46
C ARG A 272 1.84 13.00 -39.98
N SER A 273 0.98 13.68 -39.23
CA SER A 273 0.81 13.49 -37.81
C SER A 273 -0.65 13.26 -37.44
N VAL A 274 -0.89 12.58 -36.33
CA VAL A 274 -2.20 12.42 -35.70
C VAL A 274 -2.12 12.82 -34.23
N GLN A 275 -3.13 13.52 -33.74
CA GLN A 275 -3.23 13.84 -32.32
C GLN A 275 -3.84 12.67 -31.55
N LEU A 276 -3.14 12.24 -30.52
CA LEU A 276 -3.58 11.25 -29.54
C LEU A 276 -4.08 11.97 -28.30
N SER A 277 -5.19 11.50 -27.74
CA SER A 277 -5.75 12.06 -26.51
C SER A 277 -6.33 10.94 -25.66
N ALA A 278 -5.92 10.89 -24.41
CA ALA A 278 -6.39 9.96 -23.40
C ALA A 278 -7.31 10.69 -22.41
N LEU A 279 -8.47 10.09 -22.12
CA LEU A 279 -9.36 10.52 -21.06
C LEU A 279 -9.35 9.51 -19.92
N GLY A 280 -9.45 10.00 -18.70
CA GLY A 280 -9.45 9.17 -17.50
C GLY A 280 -9.38 9.98 -16.22
N ASN A 281 -9.33 9.28 -15.10
CA ASN A 281 -9.22 9.82 -13.74
C ASN A 281 -7.86 9.49 -13.08
N ALA A 282 -6.84 9.20 -13.91
CA ALA A 282 -5.51 8.84 -13.46
C ALA A 282 -4.72 10.06 -12.98
N THR A 283 -3.87 9.86 -11.98
CA THR A 283 -2.98 10.91 -11.44
C THR A 283 -1.67 10.98 -12.20
N GLN A 284 -1.26 9.89 -12.87
CA GLN A 284 -0.10 9.87 -13.76
C GLN A 284 -0.45 9.16 -15.08
N ILE A 285 0.01 9.71 -16.19
CA ILE A 285 -0.16 9.12 -17.52
C ILE A 285 1.17 9.18 -18.27
N SER A 286 1.53 8.10 -18.97
CA SER A 286 2.73 8.05 -19.81
C SER A 286 2.47 7.34 -21.15
N TRP A 287 3.22 7.75 -22.17
CA TRP A 287 3.13 7.23 -23.54
C TRP A 287 4.39 6.44 -23.89
N SER A 288 4.25 5.32 -24.62
CA SER A 288 5.38 4.56 -25.15
C SER A 288 5.04 3.90 -26.49
N PRO A 289 6.01 3.74 -27.43
CA PRO A 289 7.34 4.34 -27.40
C PRO A 289 7.28 5.86 -27.55
N THR A 290 8.33 6.59 -27.16
CA THR A 290 8.42 8.05 -27.36
C THR A 290 8.88 8.42 -28.77
N THR A 291 9.43 7.47 -29.53
CA THR A 291 9.88 7.68 -30.90
C THR A 291 8.74 8.16 -31.79
N GLY A 292 8.94 9.28 -32.48
CA GLY A 292 7.92 9.89 -33.35
C GLY A 292 6.77 10.57 -32.60
N LEU A 293 6.81 10.66 -31.27
CA LEU A 293 5.88 11.49 -30.49
C LEU A 293 6.47 12.89 -30.29
N SER A 294 5.62 13.90 -30.39
CA SER A 294 5.91 15.31 -30.10
C SER A 294 4.80 15.92 -29.24
N SER A 295 5.05 17.08 -28.61
CA SER A 295 4.09 17.78 -27.75
C SER A 295 3.42 16.90 -26.69
N ILE A 296 4.22 16.14 -25.94
CA ILE A 296 3.74 15.18 -24.94
C ILE A 296 3.33 15.93 -23.67
N THR A 297 2.03 16.07 -23.45
CA THR A 297 1.47 16.31 -22.12
C THR A 297 1.02 14.97 -21.53
N PRO A 298 0.67 14.88 -20.23
CA PRO A 298 0.16 13.64 -19.66
C PRO A 298 -1.02 13.06 -20.47
N THR A 299 -1.97 13.89 -20.89
CA THR A 299 -3.21 13.44 -21.56
C THR A 299 -3.19 13.52 -23.08
N THR A 300 -2.22 14.21 -23.70
CA THR A 300 -2.16 14.40 -25.15
C THR A 300 -0.76 14.19 -25.71
N ALA A 301 -0.67 13.60 -26.90
CA ALA A 301 0.59 13.48 -27.65
C ALA A 301 0.30 13.65 -29.15
N ILE A 302 1.27 14.14 -29.93
CA ILE A 302 1.18 14.20 -31.39
C ILE A 302 2.10 13.13 -31.97
N ALA A 303 1.55 12.15 -32.68
CA ALA A 303 2.27 11.03 -33.24
C ALA A 303 2.53 11.21 -34.75
N SER A 304 3.79 11.16 -35.14
CA SER A 304 4.30 11.23 -36.51
C SER A 304 5.39 10.17 -36.76
N PRO A 305 5.07 8.86 -36.62
CA PRO A 305 6.05 7.80 -36.84
C PRO A 305 6.47 7.68 -38.32
N LEU A 306 7.70 7.21 -38.56
CA LEU A 306 8.22 6.94 -39.92
C LEU A 306 7.84 5.55 -40.43
N THR A 307 7.57 4.61 -39.53
CA THR A 307 7.14 3.24 -39.82
C THR A 307 5.90 2.91 -39.00
N THR A 308 5.11 1.92 -39.44
CA THR A 308 3.90 1.50 -38.71
C THR A 308 4.24 1.19 -37.25
N THR A 309 3.66 1.96 -36.33
CA THR A 309 3.99 1.95 -34.91
C THR A 309 2.73 1.82 -34.07
N THR A 310 2.78 0.98 -33.04
CA THR A 310 1.73 0.90 -32.02
C THR A 310 2.16 1.69 -30.80
N TYR A 311 1.41 2.74 -30.47
CA TYR A 311 1.60 3.52 -29.26
C TYR A 311 0.70 3.00 -28.14
N LYS A 312 1.25 2.93 -26.93
CA LYS A 312 0.59 2.54 -25.69
C LYS A 312 0.51 3.75 -24.77
N VAL A 313 -0.64 3.95 -24.14
CA VAL A 313 -0.82 4.89 -23.04
C VAL A 313 -1.04 4.12 -21.75
N ARG A 314 -0.23 4.40 -20.73
CA ARG A 314 -0.31 3.82 -19.40
C ARG A 314 -0.89 4.87 -18.46
N ALA A 315 -2.01 4.56 -17.83
CA ALA A 315 -2.64 5.37 -16.81
C ALA A 315 -2.42 4.73 -15.43
N LEU A 316 -1.97 5.53 -14.46
CA LEU A 316 -1.75 5.13 -13.08
C LEU A 316 -2.60 6.01 -12.16
N ARG A 317 -3.36 5.39 -11.27
CA ARG A 317 -4.01 6.08 -10.16
C ARG A 317 -3.41 5.56 -8.86
N ILE A 318 -2.80 6.46 -8.11
CA ILE A 318 -2.27 6.19 -6.78
C ILE A 318 -3.31 6.74 -5.79
N ALA A 319 -3.90 5.88 -4.97
CA ALA A 319 -4.73 6.28 -3.85
C ALA A 319 -4.03 5.91 -2.55
N GLY A 320 -4.12 6.78 -1.54
CA GLY A 320 -3.55 6.56 -0.21
C GLY A 320 -2.12 7.07 -0.03
N ASP A 321 -1.72 7.17 1.24
CA ASP A 321 -0.44 7.75 1.68
C ASP A 321 0.73 6.74 1.66
N LEU A 322 0.50 5.49 1.23
CA LEU A 322 1.50 4.41 1.30
C LEU A 322 1.87 3.83 -0.09
N PRO A 323 3.15 3.42 -0.30
CA PRO A 323 3.68 3.07 -1.63
C PRO A 323 3.06 1.85 -2.34
N CYS A 324 2.33 0.99 -1.64
CA CYS A 324 1.69 -0.23 -2.14
C CYS A 324 0.17 -0.19 -2.00
N GLN A 325 -0.41 0.94 -1.57
CA GLN A 325 -1.84 1.14 -1.70
C GLN A 325 -2.23 1.17 -3.19
N ASP A 326 -3.41 0.63 -3.47
CA ASP A 326 -4.03 0.37 -4.76
C ASP A 326 -3.47 1.21 -5.91
N THR A 327 -2.37 0.75 -6.50
CA THR A 327 -1.88 1.33 -7.74
C THR A 327 -2.70 0.74 -8.87
N ALA A 328 -3.79 1.41 -9.20
CA ALA A 328 -4.64 0.96 -10.29
C ALA A 328 -4.02 1.38 -11.61
N GLN A 329 -3.72 0.38 -12.45
CA GLN A 329 -3.13 0.59 -13.76
C GLN A 329 -4.06 0.12 -14.87
N LYS A 330 -4.19 0.94 -15.91
CA LYS A 330 -4.79 0.52 -17.18
C LYS A 330 -3.88 0.94 -18.33
N ILE A 331 -3.76 0.06 -19.32
CA ILE A 331 -3.05 0.33 -20.56
C ILE A 331 -4.07 0.27 -21.70
N ASP A 332 -3.97 1.21 -22.62
CA ASP A 332 -4.68 1.19 -23.89
C ASP A 332 -3.67 1.40 -25.02
N SER A 333 -4.01 1.01 -26.24
CA SER A 333 -3.09 1.10 -27.38
C SER A 333 -3.78 1.50 -28.67
N ILE A 334 -3.05 2.20 -29.51
CA ILE A 334 -3.46 2.60 -30.85
C ILE A 334 -2.37 2.24 -31.86
N ARG A 335 -2.77 1.62 -32.97
CA ARG A 335 -1.89 1.33 -34.11
C ARG A 335 -2.01 2.43 -35.16
N ILE A 336 -0.88 3.06 -35.47
CA ILE A 336 -0.75 4.03 -36.57
C ILE A 336 -0.03 3.35 -37.73
N THR A 337 -0.76 3.10 -38.81
CA THR A 337 -0.21 2.52 -40.03
C THR A 337 0.35 3.61 -40.92
N VAL A 338 1.64 3.53 -41.25
CA VAL A 338 2.32 4.52 -42.09
C VAL A 338 2.41 4.01 -43.52
N ARG A 339 1.74 4.70 -44.46
CA ARG A 339 1.91 4.47 -45.89
C ARG A 339 3.11 5.26 -46.39
N GLN A 340 4.08 4.54 -46.95
CA GLN A 340 5.24 5.13 -47.62
C GLN A 340 4.79 5.87 -48.89
N PRO A 341 5.49 6.92 -49.33
CA PRO A 341 5.25 7.53 -50.64
C PRO A 341 5.60 6.53 -51.75
N PRO A 342 4.97 6.62 -52.93
CA PRO A 342 5.40 5.86 -54.10
C PRO A 342 6.85 6.23 -54.46
N LYS A 343 7.68 5.23 -54.68
CA LYS A 343 9.02 5.34 -55.21
C LYS A 343 8.96 5.14 -56.73
N VAL A 344 9.56 6.04 -57.50
CA VAL A 344 9.61 5.94 -58.97
C VAL A 344 11.04 5.68 -59.40
N GLU A 345 11.26 4.57 -60.09
CA GLU A 345 12.54 4.25 -60.72
C GLU A 345 12.44 4.43 -62.23
N LEU A 346 13.33 5.30 -62.76
CA LEU A 346 13.55 5.44 -64.19
C LEU A 346 14.59 4.42 -64.63
N GLY A 347 14.45 3.90 -65.85
CA GLY A 347 15.49 3.06 -66.45
C GLY A 347 16.81 3.82 -66.68
N PHE A 348 17.85 3.10 -67.10
CA PHE A 348 19.16 3.66 -67.42
C PHE A 348 19.08 4.73 -68.52
N THR A 349 20.04 5.68 -68.50
CA THR A 349 20.25 6.64 -69.58
C THR A 349 20.39 5.92 -70.92
N ARG A 350 19.63 6.38 -71.92
CA ARG A 350 19.66 5.83 -73.27
C ARG A 350 20.11 6.89 -74.25
N TYR A 351 20.96 6.49 -75.19
CA TYR A 351 21.31 7.29 -76.35
C TYR A 351 20.43 6.86 -77.51
N VAL A 352 19.87 7.83 -78.23
CA VAL A 352 18.99 7.61 -79.38
C VAL A 352 19.52 8.43 -80.55
N CYS A 353 19.51 7.85 -81.75
CA CYS A 353 19.93 8.55 -82.95
C CYS A 353 18.90 9.62 -83.32
N LEU A 354 19.34 10.67 -84.02
CA LEU A 354 18.46 11.74 -84.47
C LEU A 354 17.38 11.18 -85.41
N GLY A 355 16.10 11.35 -85.04
CA GLY A 355 14.95 10.87 -85.81
C GLY A 355 14.36 9.53 -85.33
N ASP A 356 15.09 8.78 -84.49
CA ASP A 356 14.59 7.54 -83.91
C ASP A 356 13.72 7.80 -82.67
N SER A 357 12.77 6.89 -82.42
CA SER A 357 11.91 6.91 -81.23
C SER A 357 12.26 5.76 -80.29
N ILE A 358 12.13 5.99 -78.98
CA ILE A 358 12.34 4.96 -77.96
C ILE A 358 11.20 4.92 -76.96
N THR A 359 10.88 3.73 -76.47
CA THR A 359 9.94 3.55 -75.36
C THR A 359 10.65 3.82 -74.04
N ILE A 360 10.16 4.80 -73.30
CA ILE A 360 10.54 5.06 -71.91
C ILE A 360 9.47 4.50 -70.97
N GLY A 361 9.90 3.96 -69.83
CA GLY A 361 9.02 3.40 -68.82
C GLY A 361 9.47 3.84 -67.43
N ALA A 362 8.52 3.89 -66.50
CA ALA A 362 8.76 4.10 -65.09
C ALA A 362 8.18 2.92 -64.34
N ASN A 363 8.93 2.39 -63.38
CA ASN A 363 8.41 1.42 -62.44
C ASN A 363 8.11 2.13 -61.13
N ALA A 364 6.84 2.20 -60.74
CA ALA A 364 6.47 2.65 -59.40
C ALA A 364 6.44 1.45 -58.45
N SER A 365 7.23 1.55 -57.39
CA SER A 365 7.21 0.65 -56.25
C SER A 365 6.81 1.43 -54.99
N ASP A 366 6.47 0.75 -53.89
CA ASP A 366 5.96 1.37 -52.66
C ASP A 366 4.66 2.20 -52.83
N GLY A 367 4.10 2.70 -51.73
CA GLY A 367 2.81 3.41 -51.75
C GLY A 367 1.60 2.51 -51.98
N ALA A 368 0.46 3.11 -52.34
CA ALA A 368 -0.80 2.40 -52.54
C ALA A 368 -1.26 2.54 -54.01
N PRO A 369 -1.42 1.43 -54.76
CA PRO A 369 -1.95 1.46 -56.12
C PRO A 369 -3.44 1.87 -56.14
N PRO A 370 -3.97 2.33 -57.30
CA PRO A 370 -3.31 2.42 -58.60
C PRO A 370 -2.38 3.64 -58.74
N TYR A 371 -1.24 3.46 -59.43
CA TYR A 371 -0.31 4.54 -59.72
C TYR A 371 -0.75 5.35 -60.94
N ARG A 372 -0.51 6.66 -60.91
CA ARG A 372 -0.70 7.57 -62.04
C ARG A 372 0.63 8.23 -62.38
N TYR A 373 0.97 8.26 -63.67
CA TYR A 373 2.25 8.77 -64.16
C TYR A 373 2.03 10.07 -64.96
N GLN A 374 2.99 10.99 -64.87
CA GLN A 374 3.02 12.22 -65.66
C GLN A 374 4.44 12.46 -66.16
N TRP A 375 4.61 12.63 -67.48
CA TRP A 375 5.91 12.79 -68.14
C TRP A 375 6.10 14.19 -68.73
N ASN A 376 7.34 14.72 -68.69
CA ASN A 376 7.74 16.04 -69.23
C ASN A 376 9.21 15.99 -69.75
N PRO A 377 9.62 16.72 -70.81
CA PRO A 377 8.87 17.70 -71.62
C PRO A 377 7.85 17.06 -72.59
N HIS A 378 6.66 17.62 -72.60
CA HIS A 378 5.48 17.14 -73.33
C HIS A 378 5.63 17.00 -74.88
N PRO A 379 6.36 17.84 -75.63
CA PRO A 379 6.32 17.80 -77.10
C PRO A 379 6.91 16.54 -77.75
N LEU A 380 7.70 15.76 -77.01
CA LEU A 380 8.45 14.61 -77.53
C LEU A 380 7.89 13.25 -77.06
N ILE A 381 6.73 13.22 -76.42
CA ILE A 381 6.14 12.01 -75.81
C ILE A 381 4.78 11.71 -76.46
N SER A 382 4.70 10.60 -77.19
CA SER A 382 3.56 10.26 -78.05
C SER A 382 2.40 9.52 -77.35
N SER A 383 2.60 8.94 -76.16
CA SER A 383 1.51 8.37 -75.35
C SER A 383 1.77 8.54 -73.85
N ARG A 384 0.74 8.90 -73.07
CA ARG A 384 0.89 9.26 -71.64
C ARG A 384 0.43 8.23 -70.63
N ASN A 385 -0.19 7.13 -71.04
CA ASN A 385 -0.71 6.13 -70.12
C ASN A 385 -0.75 4.76 -70.82
N GLN A 386 0.28 3.94 -70.66
CA GLN A 386 0.10 2.50 -70.79
C GLN A 386 0.70 1.80 -69.57
N LEU A 387 -0.19 1.27 -68.74
CA LEU A 387 0.09 0.15 -67.85
C LEU A 387 0.51 -1.04 -68.73
N LEU A 388 1.75 -1.49 -68.60
CA LEU A 388 2.10 -2.87 -68.91
C LEU A 388 2.04 -3.64 -67.60
N GLN A 389 0.87 -4.23 -67.32
CA GLN A 389 0.78 -5.37 -66.41
C GLN A 389 0.94 -6.63 -67.28
N THR A 390 1.92 -7.46 -66.93
CA THR A 390 1.89 -8.92 -67.15
C THR A 390 2.05 -9.59 -65.81
#